data_AF-A0A4Q2KAC1-F1
#
_entry.id   AF-A0A4Q2KAC1-F1
#
_cell.length_a   1.000
_cell.length_b   1.000
_cell.length_c   1.000
_cell.angle_alpha   90.00
_cell.angle_beta   90.00
_cell.angle_gamma   90.00
#
_symmetry.space_group_name_H-M   'P 1'
#
loop_
_entity.id
_entity.type
_entity.pdbx_description
1 polymer ?
#
loop_
_entity_poly.entity_id
_entity_poly.type
_entity_poly.pdbx_seq_one_letter_code
_entity_poly.pdbx_strand_id
1 'polypeptide(L)'
;MANYFRITAYHPTEDVGMIVDSNGKFEKLWQFSAFLVSKGFKILAVGNETKFSEGNIPKAEESDKLFLRACMKGNPEQNGSVIEVNGKSYEMKT
;
A
#
# COMPACT_ATOMS: atom_id res chain seq x y z
N MET A 1 19.83 0.29 -4.19
CA MET A 1 18.94 -0.89 -4.32
C MET A 1 17.95 -0.80 -3.18
N ALA A 2 16.93 0.04 -3.33
CA ALA A 2 15.90 0.15 -2.31
C ALA A 2 14.84 -0.93 -2.47
N ASN A 3 14.39 -1.44 -1.34
CA ASN A 3 13.25 -2.34 -1.30
C ASN A 3 11.98 -1.49 -1.36
N TYR A 4 11.36 -1.51 -2.53
CA TYR A 4 10.07 -0.87 -2.72
C TYR A 4 8.96 -1.81 -2.28
N PHE A 5 8.13 -1.32 -1.36
CA PHE A 5 6.95 -2.00 -0.85
C PHE A 5 5.72 -1.10 -0.96
N ARG A 6 4.61 -1.68 -1.40
CA ARG A 6 3.29 -1.06 -1.40
C ARG A 6 2.37 -1.85 -0.50
N ILE A 7 1.67 -1.16 0.39
CA ILE A 7 0.67 -1.76 1.26
C ILE A 7 -0.63 -0.98 1.12
N THR A 8 -1.71 -1.72 0.90
CA THR A 8 -3.08 -1.22 1.05
C THR A 8 -3.60 -1.64 2.40
N ALA A 9 -4.02 -0.67 3.19
CA ALA A 9 -4.51 -0.88 4.53
C ALA A 9 -5.80 -0.09 4.77
N TYR A 10 -6.62 -0.58 5.69
CA TYR A 10 -7.89 0.01 6.04
C TYR A 10 -8.03 0.16 7.56
N HIS A 11 -8.42 1.33 8.02
CA HIS A 11 -8.69 1.59 9.42
C HIS A 11 -10.19 1.38 9.71
N PRO A 12 -10.59 0.32 10.43
CA PRO A 12 -12.00 0.08 10.73
C PRO A 12 -12.61 1.08 11.71
N THR A 13 -11.79 1.73 12.54
CA THR A 13 -12.27 2.71 13.53
C THR A 13 -12.60 4.05 12.88
N GLU A 14 -11.72 4.53 12.00
CA GLU A 14 -11.91 5.79 11.29
C GLU A 14 -12.67 5.62 9.97
N ASP A 15 -12.88 4.36 9.54
CA ASP A 15 -13.43 3.99 8.24
C ASP A 15 -12.64 4.62 7.09
N VAL A 16 -11.31 4.41 7.09
CA VAL A 16 -10.38 5.02 6.12
C VAL A 16 -9.53 3.95 5.45
N GLY A 17 -9.64 3.85 4.13
CA GLY A 17 -8.78 3.04 3.26
C GLY A 17 -7.62 3.86 2.72
N MET A 18 -6.42 3.27 2.64
CA MET A 18 -5.26 3.95 2.08
C MET A 18 -4.29 3.01 1.37
N ILE A 19 -3.58 3.57 0.40
CA ILE A 19 -2.43 2.96 -0.26
C ILE A 19 -1.18 3.73 0.17
N VAL A 20 -0.22 3.01 0.75
CA VAL A 20 1.04 3.59 1.22
C VAL A 20 2.21 2.85 0.60
N ASP A 21 3.14 3.62 0.05
CA ASP A 21 4.39 3.13 -0.49
C ASP A 21 5.54 3.43 0.47
N SER A 22 6.49 2.51 0.52
CA SER A 22 7.76 2.66 1.20
C SER A 22 8.88 2.24 0.26
N ASN A 23 9.85 3.13 0.02
CA ASN A 23 10.98 2.85 -0.85
C ASN A 23 12.30 3.13 -0.14
N GLY A 24 12.84 2.14 0.58
CA GLY A 24 14.11 2.24 1.30
C GLY A 24 14.01 2.40 2.82
N LYS A 25 12.85 2.81 3.35
CA LYS A 25 12.63 2.94 4.82
C LYS A 25 12.61 1.60 5.56
N PHE A 26 12.06 0.55 4.94
CA PHE A 26 11.97 -0.77 5.53
C PHE A 26 12.81 -1.76 4.74
N GLU A 27 13.50 -2.65 5.45
CA GLU A 27 14.24 -3.74 4.81
C GLU A 27 13.29 -4.85 4.34
N LYS A 28 12.23 -5.10 5.10
CA LYS A 28 11.31 -6.21 4.86
C LYS A 28 9.86 -5.75 4.87
N LEU A 29 9.06 -6.32 3.98
CA LEU A 29 7.63 -6.04 3.84
C LEU A 29 6.83 -6.28 5.14
N TRP A 30 7.21 -7.29 5.94
CA TRP A 30 6.54 -7.58 7.20
C TRP A 30 6.79 -6.50 8.27
N GLN A 31 7.95 -5.82 8.27
CA GLN A 31 8.21 -4.71 9.19
C GLN A 31 7.26 -3.55 8.90
N PHE A 32 7.07 -3.26 7.61
CA PHE A 32 6.13 -2.25 7.16
C PHE A 32 4.68 -2.62 7.52
N SER A 33 4.30 -3.88 7.31
CA SER A 33 2.98 -4.40 7.66
C SER A 33 2.72 -4.28 9.17
N ALA A 34 3.69 -4.69 10.01
CA ALA A 34 3.59 -4.61 11.46
C ALA A 34 3.46 -3.16 11.96
N PHE A 35 4.16 -2.21 11.33
CA PHE A 35 4.06 -0.79 11.66
C PHE A 35 2.63 -0.25 11.46
N LEU A 36 1.99 -0.58 10.33
CA LEU A 36 0.61 -0.16 10.05
C LEU A 36 -0.40 -0.86 10.99
N VAL A 37 -0.21 -2.16 11.26
CA VAL A 37 -1.06 -2.90 12.22
C VAL A 37 -0.96 -2.31 13.62
N SER A 38 0.25 -1.94 14.06
CA SER A 38 0.49 -1.28 15.34
C SER A 38 -0.25 0.07 15.47
N LYS A 39 -0.52 0.73 14.34
CA LYS A 39 -1.30 1.98 14.27
C LYS A 39 -2.81 1.76 14.19
N GLY A 40 -3.28 0.51 14.17
CA GLY A 40 -4.72 0.19 14.08
C GLY A 40 -5.24 -0.05 12.66
N PHE A 41 -4.35 -0.10 11.66
CA PHE A 41 -4.74 -0.42 10.29
C PHE A 41 -4.79 -1.94 10.06
N LYS A 42 -5.83 -2.39 9.37
CA LYS A 42 -5.93 -3.75 8.83
C LYS A 42 -5.27 -3.79 7.47
N ILE A 43 -4.32 -4.70 7.30
CA ILE A 43 -3.67 -4.92 6.01
C ILE A 43 -4.62 -5.69 5.11
N LEU A 44 -4.97 -5.11 3.96
CA LEU A 44 -5.77 -5.77 2.94
C LEU A 44 -4.89 -6.44 1.92
N ALA A 45 -3.81 -5.76 1.51
CA ALA A 45 -2.94 -6.27 0.48
C ALA A 45 -1.53 -5.69 0.59
N VAL A 46 -0.53 -6.50 0.26
CA VAL A 46 0.88 -6.12 0.30
C VAL A 46 1.57 -6.58 -0.98
N GLY A 47 2.53 -5.80 -1.47
CA GLY A 47 3.34 -6.18 -2.61
C GLY A 47 4.69 -5.49 -2.65
N ASN A 48 5.64 -6.09 -3.35
CA ASN A 48 6.91 -5.48 -3.73
C ASN A 48 6.86 -5.05 -5.20
N GLU A 49 7.86 -4.30 -5.69
CA GLU A 49 7.85 -3.78 -7.08
C GLU A 49 7.67 -4.83 -8.18
N THR A 50 7.95 -6.10 -7.90
CA THR A 50 7.79 -7.20 -8.86
C THR A 50 6.43 -7.87 -8.77
N LYS A 51 5.71 -7.75 -7.65
CA LYS A 51 4.37 -8.34 -7.41
C LYS A 51 3.20 -7.42 -7.72
N PHE A 52 3.42 -6.20 -8.16
CA PHE A 52 2.34 -5.35 -8.65
C PHE A 52 2.73 -4.64 -9.95
N SER A 53 1.74 -4.34 -10.77
CA SER A 53 1.88 -3.48 -11.95
C SER A 53 1.89 -2.01 -11.54
N GLU A 54 2.62 -1.16 -12.28
CA GLU A 54 2.64 0.29 -12.02
C GLU A 54 1.25 0.93 -12.14
N GLY A 55 0.30 0.28 -12.83
CA GLY A 55 -1.12 0.69 -12.86
C GLY A 55 -1.25 2.17 -13.16
N ASN A 56 -1.99 2.89 -12.30
CA ASN A 56 -2.12 4.36 -12.33
C ASN A 56 -1.39 5.05 -11.16
N ILE A 57 -0.43 4.36 -10.53
CA ILE A 57 0.28 4.86 -9.36
C ILE A 57 1.79 4.80 -9.62
N PRO A 58 2.44 5.94 -9.87
CA PRO A 58 3.87 5.96 -10.18
C PRO A 58 4.69 5.37 -9.03
N LYS A 59 5.88 4.83 -9.34
CA LYS A 59 6.84 4.44 -8.29
C LYS A 59 7.23 5.64 -7.44
N ALA A 60 7.45 5.38 -6.16
CA ALA A 60 7.91 6.39 -5.22
C ALA A 60 9.43 6.51 -5.34
N GLU A 61 9.94 7.72 -5.23
CA GLU A 61 11.38 7.94 -5.17
C GLU A 61 11.95 7.28 -3.91
N GLU A 62 13.24 6.91 -3.97
CA GLU A 62 13.95 6.33 -2.82
C GLU A 62 13.98 7.36 -1.69
N SER A 63 13.36 7.03 -0.55
CA SER A 63 13.25 7.93 0.59
C SER A 63 13.02 7.17 1.90
N ASP A 64 13.53 7.73 2.98
CA ASP A 64 13.27 7.25 4.36
C ASP A 64 11.86 7.57 4.87
N LYS A 65 10.97 8.07 4.00
CA LYS A 65 9.61 8.47 4.32
C LYS A 65 8.58 7.50 3.73
N LEU A 66 7.38 7.52 4.33
CA LEU A 66 6.21 6.84 3.80
C LEU A 66 5.48 7.76 2.83
N PHE A 67 5.14 7.24 1.65
CA PHE A 67 4.37 7.99 0.66
C PHE A 67 2.92 7.52 0.66
N LEU A 68 2.03 8.39 1.13
CA LEU A 68 0.59 8.17 0.98
C LEU A 68 0.21 8.41 -0.49
N ARG A 69 -0.20 7.36 -1.20
CA ARG A 69 -0.56 7.44 -2.62
C ARG A 69 -2.03 7.72 -2.85
N ALA A 70 -2.86 7.14 -2.01
CA ALA A 70 -4.30 7.32 -2.05
C ALA A 70 -4.85 7.16 -0.64
N CYS A 71 -5.88 7.93 -0.35
CA CYS A 71 -6.73 7.72 0.81
C CYS A 71 -8.18 7.87 0.35
N MET A 72 -9.05 7.04 0.90
CA MET A 72 -10.50 7.12 0.72
C MET A 72 -11.18 6.91 2.05
N LYS A 73 -12.41 7.40 2.16
CA LYS A 73 -13.32 7.01 3.23
C LYS A 73 -14.01 5.71 2.82
N GLY A 74 -14.07 4.74 3.71
CA GLY A 74 -14.57 3.40 3.46
C GLY A 74 -13.46 2.39 3.19
N ASN A 75 -13.89 1.16 2.90
CA ASN A 75 -12.99 0.08 2.50
C ASN A 75 -12.47 0.29 1.07
N PRO A 76 -11.17 0.09 0.82
CA PRO A 76 -10.60 -0.11 -0.51
C PRO A 76 -11.40 -1.13 -1.32
N GLU A 77 -11.65 -0.81 -2.59
CA GLU A 77 -12.30 -1.76 -3.49
C GLU A 77 -11.26 -2.76 -3.99
N GLN A 78 -11.48 -4.04 -3.71
CA GLN A 78 -10.62 -5.12 -4.18
C GLN A 78 -11.41 -6.02 -5.14
N ASN A 79 -11.15 -5.84 -6.43
CA ASN A 79 -11.70 -6.67 -7.50
C ASN A 79 -10.67 -7.73 -7.90
N GLY A 80 -10.60 -8.81 -7.13
CA GLY A 80 -9.67 -9.91 -7.35
C GLY A 80 -8.22 -9.47 -7.14
N SER A 81 -7.47 -9.34 -8.24
CA SER A 81 -6.09 -8.85 -8.26
C SER A 81 -5.99 -7.33 -8.34
N VAL A 82 -7.06 -6.62 -8.73
CA VAL A 82 -7.06 -5.17 -8.86
C VAL A 82 -7.52 -4.54 -7.56
N ILE A 83 -6.75 -3.58 -7.07
CA ILE A 83 -7.07 -2.78 -5.90
C ILE A 83 -7.25 -1.35 -6.34
N GLU A 84 -8.37 -0.75 -5.96
CA GLU A 84 -8.71 0.63 -6.22
C GLU A 84 -8.98 1.39 -4.91
N VAL A 85 -8.33 2.54 -4.79
CA VAL A 85 -8.54 3.48 -3.69
C VAL A 85 -8.60 4.88 -4.26
N ASN A 86 -9.75 5.54 -4.13
CA ASN A 86 -9.95 6.94 -4.55
C ASN A 86 -9.52 7.23 -6.01
N GLY A 87 -9.88 6.35 -6.95
CA GLY A 87 -9.49 6.48 -8.37
C GLY A 87 -8.02 6.12 -8.68
N LYS A 88 -7.25 5.71 -7.68
CA LYS A 88 -5.93 5.10 -7.85
C LYS A 88 -6.05 3.60 -7.78
N SER A 89 -5.78 2.93 -8.91
CA SER A 89 -5.78 1.48 -8.99
C SER A 89 -4.44 0.90 -9.41
N TYR A 90 -4.16 -0.29 -8.89
CA TYR A 90 -3.03 -1.12 -9.29
C TYR A 90 -3.43 -2.59 -9.27
N GLU A 91 -2.73 -3.39 -10.04
CA GLU A 91 -2.99 -4.82 -10.17
C GLU A 91 -1.87 -5.60 -9.49
N MET A 92 -2.23 -6.57 -8.65
CA MET A 92 -1.33 -7.56 -8.10
C MET A 92 -1.07 -8.67 -9.11
N LYS A 93 0.20 -8.93 -9.39
CA LYS A 93 0.62 -10.10 -10.15
C LYS A 93 0.75 -11.26 -9.15
N THR A 94 -0.09 -12.27 -9.33
CA THR A 94 -0.06 -13.53 -8.57
C THR A 94 1.18 -14.35 -8.92
#